data_AF-A0A7W6DPW4-F1
#
_entry.id   AF-A0A7W6DPW4-F1
#
_cell.length_a   1.000
_cell.length_b   1.000
_cell.length_c   1.000
_cell.angle_alpha   90.00
_cell.angle_beta   90.00
_cell.angle_gamma   90.00
#
_symmetry.space_group_name_H-M   'P 1'
#
loop_
_entity.id
_entity.type
_entity.pdbx_description
1 polymer ?
#
loop_
_entity_poly.entity_id
_entity_poly.type
_entity_poly.pdbx_seq_one_letter_code
_entity_poly.pdbx_strand_id
1 'polypeptide(L)'
;MLVKSIEDALRLVLTWAGRADLPVPPRLDPPGLPSGLASVVSVSDALGVGAFTPNASPLLTTQDRILRPDVMRTDKDGYTTFIVENQGAFSLGFRSDDPDRLFLSGDWYTVPDCPVPTGWRSLPMLPEEALILTVLTNGFMGLTGRLKTRDEPDFDSVPADCGIQVWRHDAMGALWPGFWTDADRSRLYYGGMGMTLLL
;
A
#
# COMPACT_ATOMS: atom_id res chain seq x y z
N MET A 1 -16.33 3.60 -0.15
CA MET A 1 -15.98 2.93 1.13
C MET A 1 -14.75 3.64 1.63
N LEU A 2 -14.79 4.19 2.86
CA LEU A 2 -13.61 4.81 3.45
C LEU A 2 -12.77 3.68 4.06
N VAL A 3 -11.54 3.51 3.61
CA VAL A 3 -10.61 2.53 4.18
C VAL A 3 -10.15 3.07 5.53
N LYS A 4 -10.49 2.39 6.62
CA LYS A 4 -10.08 2.75 7.99
C LYS A 4 -9.22 1.69 8.65
N SER A 5 -9.10 0.53 8.01
CA SER A 5 -8.42 -0.65 8.51
C SER A 5 -7.81 -1.42 7.34
N ILE A 6 -6.86 -2.31 7.64
CA ILE A 6 -6.31 -3.23 6.63
C ILE A 6 -7.39 -4.13 6.03
N GLU A 7 -8.40 -4.54 6.81
CA GLU A 7 -9.48 -5.38 6.32
C GLU A 7 -10.35 -4.64 5.29
N ASP A 8 -10.58 -3.34 5.48
CA ASP A 8 -11.29 -2.52 4.49
C ASP A 8 -10.48 -2.42 3.19
N ALA A 9 -9.17 -2.25 3.28
CA ALA A 9 -8.29 -2.22 2.11
C ALA A 9 -8.34 -3.56 1.35
N LEU A 10 -8.23 -4.68 2.05
CA LEU A 10 -8.30 -6.02 1.46
C LEU A 10 -9.66 -6.29 0.81
N ARG A 11 -10.78 -5.92 1.47
CA ARG A 11 -12.12 -6.04 0.88
C ARG A 11 -12.28 -5.19 -0.38
N LEU A 12 -11.71 -3.99 -0.39
CA LEU A 12 -11.73 -3.13 -1.57
C LEU A 12 -11.01 -3.82 -2.73
N VAL A 13 -9.77 -4.25 -2.51
CA VAL A 13 -8.95 -4.90 -3.54
C VAL A 13 -9.63 -6.16 -4.08
N LEU A 14 -10.19 -7.00 -3.20
CA LEU A 14 -10.94 -8.20 -3.61
C LEU A 14 -12.18 -7.87 -4.45
N THR A 15 -12.94 -6.85 -4.06
CA THR A 15 -14.11 -6.40 -4.82
C THR A 15 -13.70 -5.96 -6.22
N TRP A 16 -12.63 -5.15 -6.32
CA TRP A 16 -12.12 -4.62 -7.59
C TRP A 16 -11.49 -5.69 -8.48
N ALA A 17 -10.89 -6.74 -7.89
CA ALA A 17 -10.41 -7.91 -8.61
C ALA A 17 -11.55 -8.84 -9.08
N GLY A 18 -12.82 -8.53 -8.78
CA GLY A 18 -13.95 -9.42 -9.08
C GLY A 18 -13.95 -10.69 -8.22
N ARG A 19 -13.26 -10.67 -7.07
CA ARG A 19 -13.07 -11.79 -6.15
C ARG A 19 -13.66 -11.53 -4.77
N ALA A 20 -14.82 -10.85 -4.72
CA ALA A 20 -15.56 -10.60 -3.49
C ALA A 20 -16.06 -11.90 -2.81
N ASP A 21 -15.96 -13.05 -3.48
CA ASP A 21 -16.20 -14.39 -2.93
C ASP A 21 -15.15 -14.82 -1.90
N LEU A 22 -13.93 -14.27 -1.97
CA LEU A 22 -12.86 -14.61 -1.04
C LEU A 22 -13.07 -13.96 0.32
N PRO A 23 -12.98 -14.72 1.43
CA PRO A 23 -13.12 -14.15 2.76
C PRO A 23 -11.86 -13.34 3.12
N VAL A 24 -12.05 -12.18 3.75
CA VAL A 24 -10.98 -11.54 4.53
C VAL A 24 -10.99 -12.20 5.91
N PRO A 25 -9.90 -12.91 6.29
CA PRO A 25 -9.85 -13.60 7.57
C PRO A 25 -9.97 -12.61 8.73
N PRO A 26 -10.44 -13.07 9.92
CA PRO A 26 -10.43 -12.23 11.11
C PRO A 26 -9.02 -11.77 11.43
N ARG A 27 -8.91 -10.58 12.03
CA ARG A 27 -7.62 -10.01 12.44
C ARG A 27 -6.90 -10.97 13.38
N LEU A 28 -5.67 -11.30 13.02
CA LEU A 28 -4.71 -11.99 13.87
C LEU A 28 -3.50 -11.08 14.01
N ASP A 29 -3.14 -10.77 15.26
CA ASP A 29 -2.00 -9.93 15.59
C ASP A 29 -0.98 -10.77 16.38
N PRO A 30 -0.18 -11.61 15.70
CA PRO A 30 0.85 -12.38 16.37
C PRO A 30 1.86 -11.44 17.05
N PRO A 31 2.38 -11.80 18.24
CA PRO A 31 3.39 -11.01 18.92
C PRO A 31 4.60 -10.74 18.03
N GLY A 32 5.06 -9.48 18.00
CA GLY A 32 6.25 -9.08 17.27
C GLY A 32 6.06 -8.91 15.75
N LEU A 33 4.83 -8.94 15.25
CA LEU A 33 4.51 -8.64 13.85
C LEU A 33 3.59 -7.40 13.75
N PRO A 34 3.62 -6.68 12.60
CA PRO A 34 2.67 -5.62 12.33
C PRO A 34 1.23 -6.15 12.37
N SER A 35 0.34 -5.38 13.02
CA SER A 35 -1.10 -5.61 13.01
C SER A 35 -1.60 -5.81 11.57
N GLY A 36 -2.39 -6.86 11.35
CA GLY A 36 -2.96 -7.14 10.04
C GLY A 36 -2.08 -7.85 9.01
N LEU A 37 -0.77 -8.00 9.25
CA LEU A 37 0.13 -8.65 8.28
C LEU A 37 -0.32 -10.07 7.92
N ALA A 38 -0.78 -10.84 8.92
CA ALA A 38 -1.29 -12.19 8.71
C ALA A 38 -2.50 -12.21 7.76
N SER A 39 -3.42 -11.25 7.89
CA SER A 39 -4.57 -11.11 6.99
C SER A 39 -4.13 -10.80 5.56
N VAL A 40 -3.15 -9.91 5.38
CA VAL A 40 -2.61 -9.56 4.06
C VAL A 40 -1.99 -10.78 3.37
N VAL A 41 -1.15 -11.53 4.10
CA VAL A 41 -0.52 -12.76 3.58
C VAL A 41 -1.58 -13.78 3.18
N SER A 42 -2.55 -14.03 4.05
CA SER A 42 -3.62 -15.00 3.79
C SER A 42 -4.48 -14.61 2.59
N VAL A 43 -4.85 -13.33 2.45
CA VAL A 43 -5.62 -12.87 1.28
C VAL A 43 -4.79 -12.96 0.01
N SER A 44 -3.51 -12.57 0.05
CA SER A 44 -2.63 -12.72 -1.12
C SER A 44 -2.47 -14.18 -1.55
N ASP A 45 -2.40 -15.12 -0.60
CA ASP A 45 -2.31 -16.55 -0.89
C ASP A 45 -3.59 -17.09 -1.52
N ALA A 46 -4.75 -16.71 -0.97
CA ALA A 46 -6.04 -17.11 -1.50
C ALA A 46 -6.32 -16.52 -2.89
N LEU A 47 -5.84 -15.29 -3.13
CA LEU A 47 -5.97 -14.60 -4.40
C LEU A 47 -5.08 -15.27 -5.47
N GLY A 48 -3.85 -15.64 -5.10
CA GLY A 48 -2.91 -16.37 -5.95
C GLY A 48 -2.26 -15.51 -7.04
N VAL A 49 -1.54 -16.16 -7.94
CA VAL A 49 -1.02 -15.54 -9.17
C VAL A 49 -2.15 -15.37 -10.19
N GLY A 50 -2.04 -14.37 -11.05
CA GLY A 50 -2.97 -14.24 -12.18
C GLY A 50 -4.31 -13.57 -11.83
N ALA A 51 -4.51 -13.17 -10.58
CA ALA A 51 -5.81 -12.75 -10.07
C ALA A 51 -6.26 -11.36 -10.54
N PHE A 52 -5.31 -10.49 -10.84
CA PHE A 52 -5.61 -9.16 -11.38
C PHE A 52 -5.51 -9.11 -12.91
N THR A 53 -4.50 -9.78 -13.46
CA THR A 53 -4.34 -10.10 -14.90
C THR A 53 -3.68 -11.47 -15.01
N PRO A 54 -3.77 -12.23 -16.13
CA PRO A 54 -3.30 -13.62 -16.22
C PRO A 54 -1.82 -13.86 -15.83
N ASN A 55 -0.97 -12.82 -15.87
CA ASN A 55 0.44 -12.88 -15.49
C ASN A 55 0.77 -12.00 -14.28
N ALA A 56 -0.22 -11.46 -13.57
CA ALA A 56 -0.01 -10.60 -12.42
C ALA A 56 0.69 -11.36 -11.30
N SER A 57 1.72 -10.73 -10.74
CA SER A 57 2.34 -11.16 -9.50
C SER A 57 1.33 -11.14 -8.34
N PRO A 58 1.51 -12.00 -7.31
CA PRO A 58 0.67 -11.97 -6.11
C PRO A 58 0.63 -10.58 -5.48
N LEU A 59 -0.45 -10.28 -4.74
CA LEU A 59 -0.64 -8.99 -4.06
C LEU A 59 0.57 -8.57 -3.20
N LEU A 60 1.29 -9.52 -2.60
CA LEU A 60 2.49 -9.23 -1.81
C LEU A 60 3.68 -8.69 -2.63
N THR A 61 3.68 -8.80 -3.95
CA THR A 61 4.87 -8.50 -4.78
C THR A 61 4.52 -7.80 -6.09
N THR A 62 3.37 -7.13 -6.16
CA THR A 62 2.87 -6.55 -7.42
C THR A 62 3.63 -5.29 -7.82
N GLN A 63 3.65 -4.28 -6.95
CA GLN A 63 4.45 -3.07 -7.13
C GLN A 63 5.52 -3.04 -6.06
N ASP A 64 5.16 -2.97 -4.80
CA ASP A 64 6.09 -3.11 -3.69
C ASP A 64 6.03 -4.53 -3.12
N ARG A 65 7.08 -4.91 -2.39
CA ARG A 65 7.16 -6.21 -1.74
C ARG A 65 6.79 -6.11 -0.27
N ILE A 66 5.66 -6.68 0.11
CA ILE A 66 5.30 -6.97 1.50
C ILE A 66 5.94 -8.32 1.88
N LEU A 67 6.82 -8.30 2.88
CA LEU A 67 7.57 -9.47 3.33
C LEU A 67 6.70 -10.37 4.21
N ARG A 68 6.84 -11.69 4.00
CA ARG A 68 6.25 -12.68 4.90
C ARG A 68 7.07 -12.81 6.19
N PRO A 69 6.44 -13.21 7.31
CA PRO A 69 7.15 -13.36 8.59
C PRO A 69 8.41 -14.22 8.53
N ASP A 70 8.41 -15.30 7.76
CA ASP A 70 9.53 -16.25 7.64
C ASP A 70 10.76 -15.67 6.92
N VAL A 71 10.57 -14.62 6.10
CA VAL A 71 11.65 -13.93 5.37
C VAL A 71 12.01 -12.57 5.97
N MET A 72 11.22 -12.04 6.90
CA MET A 72 11.54 -10.82 7.63
C MET A 72 12.82 -11.01 8.45
N ARG A 73 13.65 -9.96 8.50
CA ARG A 73 14.93 -9.97 9.22
C ARG A 73 15.03 -8.69 10.05
N THR A 74 15.46 -8.85 11.30
CA THR A 74 15.82 -7.74 12.17
C THR A 74 17.29 -7.43 11.98
N ASP A 75 17.62 -6.18 11.71
CA ASP A 75 19.01 -5.74 11.62
C ASP A 75 19.67 -5.62 13.00
N LYS A 76 20.97 -5.33 13.01
CA LYS A 76 21.76 -5.16 14.23
C LYS A 76 21.28 -4.02 15.13
N ASP A 77 20.52 -3.07 14.58
CA ASP A 77 20.04 -1.88 15.25
C ASP A 77 18.59 -2.05 15.73
N GLY A 78 18.01 -3.25 15.56
CA GLY A 78 16.69 -3.64 16.06
C GLY A 78 15.53 -3.38 15.10
N TYR A 79 15.79 -2.93 13.87
CA TYR A 79 14.73 -2.67 12.89
C TYR A 79 14.39 -3.93 12.10
N THR A 80 13.11 -4.26 12.06
CA THR A 80 12.58 -5.37 11.28
C THR A 80 11.91 -4.83 10.03
N THR A 81 12.51 -5.05 8.86
CA THR A 81 11.93 -4.66 7.57
C THR A 81 10.73 -5.54 7.25
N PHE A 82 9.64 -4.95 6.79
CA PHE A 82 8.44 -5.67 6.36
C PHE A 82 7.87 -5.21 5.01
N ILE A 83 8.28 -4.05 4.49
CA ILE A 83 7.96 -3.60 3.12
C ILE A 83 9.24 -3.12 2.44
N VAL A 84 9.40 -3.45 1.16
CA VAL A 84 10.50 -2.99 0.30
C VAL A 84 9.92 -2.55 -1.04
N GLU A 85 10.30 -1.36 -1.52
CA GLU A 85 9.91 -0.89 -2.85
C GLU A 85 10.59 -1.72 -3.96
N ASN A 86 9.96 -1.91 -5.12
CA ASN A 86 10.49 -2.84 -6.13
C ASN A 86 11.84 -2.45 -6.75
N GLN A 87 12.13 -1.16 -6.90
CA GLN A 87 13.42 -0.67 -7.39
C GLN A 87 14.48 -0.62 -6.28
N GLY A 88 14.10 -0.89 -5.04
CA GLY A 88 14.97 -0.86 -3.87
C GLY A 88 15.27 0.55 -3.36
N ALA A 89 14.48 1.54 -3.76
CA ALA A 89 14.67 2.95 -3.42
C ALA A 89 14.40 3.20 -1.92
N PHE A 90 13.43 2.48 -1.35
CA PHE A 90 13.12 2.55 0.07
C PHE A 90 12.72 1.20 0.71
N SER A 91 12.76 1.17 2.04
CA SER A 91 12.29 0.08 2.89
C SER A 91 11.57 0.61 4.11
N LEU A 92 10.52 -0.08 4.52
CA LEU A 92 9.75 0.22 5.73
C LEU A 92 9.91 -0.87 6.77
N GLY A 93 10.04 -0.42 8.00
CA GLY A 93 10.37 -1.26 9.15
C GLY A 93 9.64 -0.80 10.40
N PHE A 94 9.72 -1.66 11.41
CA PHE A 94 9.26 -1.37 12.78
C PHE A 94 10.30 -1.89 13.76
N ARG A 95 10.17 -1.48 15.02
CA ARG A 95 10.95 -2.06 16.12
C ARG A 95 10.00 -2.74 17.09
N SER A 96 10.43 -3.85 17.70
CA SER A 96 9.61 -4.57 18.67
C SER A 96 9.40 -3.82 19.98
N ASP A 97 10.31 -2.89 20.31
CA ASP A 97 10.24 -2.02 21.48
C ASP A 97 9.49 -0.69 21.22
N ASP A 98 9.11 -0.42 19.96
CA ASP A 98 8.26 0.70 19.56
C ASP A 98 7.33 0.26 18.40
N PRO A 99 6.37 -0.66 18.67
CA PRO A 99 5.55 -1.29 17.63
C PRO A 99 4.53 -0.34 16.98
N ASP A 100 4.22 0.77 17.63
CA ASP A 100 3.30 1.80 17.14
C ASP A 100 4.01 2.89 16.32
N ARG A 101 5.23 2.60 15.86
CA ARG A 101 6.03 3.52 15.05
C ARG A 101 6.52 2.85 13.77
N LEU A 102 6.17 3.45 12.65
CA LEU A 102 6.78 3.14 11.36
C LEU A 102 8.15 3.80 11.24
N PHE A 103 9.10 3.07 10.67
CA PHE A 103 10.41 3.58 10.29
C PHE A 103 10.64 3.38 8.79
N LEU A 104 11.39 4.30 8.20
CA LEU A 104 11.73 4.35 6.79
C LEU A 104 13.24 4.40 6.63
N SER A 105 13.79 3.61 5.72
CA SER A 105 15.14 3.75 5.19
C SER A 105 15.05 4.02 3.69
N GLY A 106 15.76 5.03 3.19
CA GLY A 106 15.76 5.40 1.76
C GLY A 106 15.08 6.73 1.42
N ASP A 107 14.74 6.91 0.16
CA ASP A 107 14.44 8.21 -0.46
C ASP A 107 12.95 8.51 -0.65
N TRP A 108 12.06 7.69 -0.07
CA TRP A 108 10.59 7.71 -0.28
C TRP A 108 9.93 9.10 -0.31
N TYR A 109 10.47 10.08 0.42
CA TYR A 109 9.92 11.43 0.50
C TYR A 109 10.98 12.52 0.52
N THR A 110 12.13 12.31 -0.10
CA THR A 110 13.10 13.42 -0.23
C THR A 110 12.68 14.30 -1.38
N VAL A 111 12.50 15.60 -1.12
CA VAL A 111 12.31 16.62 -2.16
C VAL A 111 13.43 16.44 -3.19
N PRO A 112 13.15 16.60 -4.50
CA PRO A 112 14.20 16.60 -5.51
C PRO A 112 15.37 17.47 -5.05
N ASP A 113 16.59 16.95 -5.20
CA ASP A 113 17.84 17.60 -4.81
C ASP A 113 18.13 17.71 -3.29
N CYS A 114 17.30 17.12 -2.42
CA CYS A 114 17.65 16.95 -1.00
C CYS A 114 18.48 15.67 -0.78
N PRO A 115 19.60 15.72 -0.03
CA PRO A 115 20.35 14.51 0.29
C PRO A 115 19.49 13.55 1.11
N VAL A 116 19.46 12.29 0.68
CA VAL A 116 18.75 11.22 1.39
C VAL A 116 19.45 10.93 2.71
N PRO A 117 18.79 11.15 3.86
CA PRO A 117 19.37 10.83 5.16
C PRO A 117 19.75 9.35 5.22
N THR A 118 20.93 9.05 5.77
CA THR A 118 21.38 7.67 5.96
C THR A 118 20.65 7.02 7.14
N GLY A 119 20.34 5.73 7.00
CA GLY A 119 19.73 4.92 8.06
C GLY A 119 18.20 5.06 8.17
N TRP A 120 17.67 4.55 9.28
CA TRP A 120 16.25 4.53 9.58
C TRP A 120 15.78 5.85 10.19
N ARG A 121 14.66 6.38 9.70
CA ARG A 121 13.97 7.56 10.23
C ARG A 121 12.54 7.23 10.61
N SER A 122 12.07 7.78 11.73
CA SER A 122 10.69 7.59 12.16
C SER A 122 9.73 8.34 11.24
N LEU A 123 8.56 7.74 11.01
CA LEU A 123 7.43 8.38 10.35
C LEU A 123 6.27 8.50 11.35
N PRO A 124 5.45 9.56 11.25
CA PRO A 124 4.23 9.68 12.04
C PRO A 124 3.12 8.79 11.45
N MET A 125 3.39 7.49 11.32
CA MET A 125 2.49 6.44 10.82
C MET A 125 2.67 5.17 11.66
N LEU A 126 1.62 4.36 11.72
CA LEU A 126 1.65 3.00 12.23
C LEU A 126 2.13 2.02 11.14
N PRO A 127 2.73 0.88 11.51
CA PRO A 127 3.02 -0.20 10.57
C PRO A 127 1.78 -0.71 9.80
N GLU A 128 0.61 -0.74 10.43
CA GLU A 128 -0.65 -1.11 9.74
C GLU A 128 -1.03 -0.12 8.63
N GLU A 129 -0.80 1.17 8.83
CA GLU A 129 -1.12 2.20 7.83
C GLU A 129 -0.21 2.10 6.60
N ALA A 130 1.06 1.69 6.80
CA ALA A 130 1.95 1.34 5.71
C ALA A 130 1.45 0.09 4.95
N LEU A 131 0.93 -0.93 5.66
CA LEU A 131 0.30 -2.08 4.99
C LEU A 131 -0.93 -1.65 4.18
N ILE A 132 -1.77 -0.74 4.69
CA ILE A 132 -2.93 -0.22 3.95
C ILE A 132 -2.45 0.45 2.66
N LEU A 133 -1.49 1.38 2.74
CA LEU A 133 -0.93 2.06 1.59
C LEU A 133 -0.38 1.05 0.57
N THR A 134 0.46 0.11 1.00
CA THR A 134 1.07 -0.85 0.08
C THR A 134 0.06 -1.83 -0.51
N VAL A 135 -0.94 -2.28 0.25
CA VAL A 135 -2.03 -3.13 -0.28
C VAL A 135 -2.83 -2.39 -1.34
N LEU A 136 -3.14 -1.11 -1.12
CA LEU A 136 -3.85 -0.30 -2.11
C LEU A 136 -2.96 -0.08 -3.34
N THR A 137 -1.71 0.35 -3.18
CA THR A 137 -0.76 0.52 -4.30
C THR A 137 -0.60 -0.77 -5.11
N ASN A 138 -0.34 -1.90 -4.45
CA ASN A 138 -0.18 -3.20 -5.11
C ASN A 138 -1.47 -3.67 -5.77
N GLY A 139 -2.62 -3.51 -5.12
CA GLY A 139 -3.92 -3.86 -5.70
C GLY A 139 -4.22 -3.04 -6.96
N PHE A 140 -3.98 -1.72 -6.91
CA PHE A 140 -4.14 -0.85 -8.07
C PHE A 140 -3.20 -1.22 -9.20
N MET A 141 -1.92 -1.45 -8.88
CA MET A 141 -0.92 -1.85 -9.86
C MET A 141 -1.19 -3.28 -10.39
N GLY A 142 -1.79 -4.16 -9.61
CA GLY A 142 -2.18 -5.48 -10.11
C GLY A 142 -3.23 -5.37 -11.19
N LEU A 143 -4.16 -4.44 -11.01
CA LEU A 143 -5.26 -4.15 -11.92
C LEU A 143 -4.81 -3.32 -13.14
N THR A 144 -3.49 -3.15 -13.39
CA THR A 144 -2.92 -2.47 -14.56
C THR A 144 -3.21 -3.23 -15.87
N GLY A 145 -4.45 -3.17 -16.33
CA GLY A 145 -4.90 -3.52 -17.67
C GLY A 145 -6.10 -2.67 -18.10
N ARG A 146 -6.59 -1.80 -17.21
CA ARG A 146 -7.73 -0.90 -17.38
C ARG A 146 -7.39 0.55 -16.99
N LEU A 147 -6.09 0.85 -16.94
CA LEU A 147 -5.58 2.15 -16.52
C LEU A 147 -5.76 3.19 -17.61
N LYS A 148 -6.21 4.37 -17.20
CA LYS A 148 -5.94 5.63 -17.87
C LYS A 148 -4.88 6.38 -17.08
N THR A 149 -3.80 6.75 -17.73
CA THR A 149 -2.83 7.72 -17.21
C THR A 149 -3.32 9.11 -17.56
N ARG A 150 -3.08 10.08 -16.68
CA ARG A 150 -3.23 11.50 -17.02
C ARG A 150 -1.90 12.01 -17.60
N ASP A 151 -1.75 13.32 -17.80
CA ASP A 151 -0.47 13.95 -18.12
C ASP A 151 -0.18 15.02 -17.04
N GLU A 152 1.09 15.43 -16.89
CA GLU A 152 1.43 16.61 -16.10
C GLU A 152 0.70 17.85 -16.66
N PRO A 153 0.19 18.75 -15.81
CA PRO A 153 0.29 18.81 -14.34
C PRO A 153 -0.85 18.11 -13.59
N ASP A 154 -1.73 17.38 -14.28
CA ASP A 154 -2.96 16.85 -13.70
C ASP A 154 -2.75 15.69 -12.73
N PHE A 155 -1.53 15.15 -12.63
CA PHE A 155 -1.16 14.01 -11.79
C PHE A 155 -1.36 14.21 -10.29
N ASP A 156 -1.30 15.45 -9.84
CA ASP A 156 -1.44 15.82 -8.43
C ASP A 156 -2.83 16.35 -8.08
N SER A 157 -3.71 16.44 -9.07
CA SER A 157 -5.07 16.94 -8.91
C SER A 157 -6.11 15.82 -8.92
N VAL A 158 -7.01 15.84 -7.93
CA VAL A 158 -8.12 14.89 -7.88
C VAL A 158 -9.05 15.15 -9.09
N PRO A 159 -9.37 14.13 -9.91
CA PRO A 159 -10.32 14.27 -11.00
C PRO A 159 -11.68 14.77 -10.49
N ALA A 160 -12.33 15.68 -11.22
CA ALA A 160 -13.63 16.24 -10.83
C ALA A 160 -14.75 15.19 -10.66
N ASP A 161 -14.59 14.04 -11.31
CA ASP A 161 -15.50 12.89 -11.25
C ASP A 161 -15.13 11.87 -10.16
N CYS A 162 -13.99 12.00 -9.48
CA CYS A 162 -13.55 11.14 -8.38
C CYS A 162 -13.69 11.85 -7.02
N GLY A 163 -14.92 12.26 -6.68
CA GLY A 163 -15.19 13.12 -5.52
C GLY A 163 -15.16 12.46 -4.13
N ILE A 164 -14.93 11.14 -4.04
CA ILE A 164 -14.97 10.40 -2.77
C ILE A 164 -13.57 9.93 -2.39
N GLN A 165 -13.05 10.40 -1.25
CA GLN A 165 -11.77 9.93 -0.72
C GLN A 165 -11.89 8.49 -0.22
N VAL A 166 -11.01 7.61 -0.71
CA VAL A 166 -10.90 6.21 -0.28
C VAL A 166 -9.93 6.09 0.88
N TRP A 167 -8.73 6.66 0.73
CA TRP A 167 -7.70 6.66 1.76
C TRP A 167 -6.71 7.81 1.56
N ARG A 168 -6.27 8.42 2.67
CA ARG A 168 -5.19 9.41 2.73
C ARG A 168 -4.52 9.32 4.10
N HIS A 169 -3.26 9.72 4.18
CA HIS A 169 -2.54 9.85 5.43
C HIS A 169 -1.71 11.15 5.47
N ASP A 170 -1.75 11.88 6.58
CA ASP A 170 -1.11 13.21 6.71
C ASP A 170 0.42 13.14 6.63
N ALA A 171 1.02 12.04 7.10
CA ALA A 171 2.46 11.78 6.98
C ALA A 171 2.98 11.74 5.54
N MET A 172 2.09 11.53 4.55
CA MET A 172 2.43 11.57 3.13
C MET A 172 2.52 13.01 2.59
N GLY A 173 2.29 14.00 3.44
CA GLY A 173 2.36 15.43 3.15
C GLY A 173 1.06 16.02 2.62
N ALA A 174 0.98 17.35 2.72
CA ALA A 174 -0.23 18.10 2.38
C ALA A 174 -0.58 18.03 0.88
N LEU A 175 0.43 17.84 0.02
CA LEU A 175 0.27 17.78 -1.43
C LEU A 175 -0.06 16.39 -1.95
N TRP A 176 0.11 15.33 -1.15
CA TRP A 176 -0.26 13.99 -1.60
C TRP A 176 -1.78 13.81 -1.50
N PRO A 177 -2.48 13.63 -2.63
CA PRO A 177 -3.94 13.61 -2.64
C PRO A 177 -4.50 12.30 -2.06
N GLY A 178 -3.77 11.18 -2.17
CA GLY A 178 -4.20 9.86 -1.77
C GLY A 178 -5.03 9.12 -2.83
N PHE A 179 -5.90 8.22 -2.37
CA PHE A 179 -6.76 7.39 -3.20
C PHE A 179 -8.20 7.91 -3.20
N TRP A 180 -8.83 7.93 -4.37
CA TRP A 180 -10.16 8.50 -4.59
C TRP A 180 -11.01 7.63 -5.51
N THR A 181 -12.32 7.75 -5.43
CA THR A 181 -13.30 7.04 -6.25
C THR A 181 -14.48 7.93 -6.60
N ASP A 182 -15.26 7.54 -7.59
CA ASP A 182 -16.53 8.19 -7.96
C ASP A 182 -17.70 7.64 -7.12
N ALA A 183 -18.88 8.26 -7.25
CA ALA A 183 -20.08 7.87 -6.49
C ALA A 183 -20.50 6.42 -6.79
N ASP A 184 -20.38 6.01 -8.05
CA ASP A 184 -20.78 4.68 -8.52
C ASP A 184 -19.71 3.61 -8.25
N ARG A 185 -18.54 4.02 -7.73
CA ARG A 185 -17.36 3.17 -7.50
C ARG A 185 -16.89 2.47 -8.78
N SER A 186 -17.14 3.08 -9.93
CA SER A 186 -16.69 2.64 -11.24
C SER A 186 -15.29 3.13 -11.58
N ARG A 187 -14.78 4.13 -10.85
CA ARG A 187 -13.46 4.73 -11.04
C ARG A 187 -12.66 4.73 -9.76
N LEU A 188 -11.36 4.57 -9.89
CA LEU A 188 -10.46 4.59 -8.76
C LEU A 188 -9.17 5.29 -9.15
N TYR A 189 -8.93 6.45 -8.54
CA TYR A 189 -7.81 7.33 -8.80
C TYR A 189 -6.76 7.20 -7.70
N TYR A 190 -5.49 7.10 -8.11
CA TYR A 190 -4.34 7.18 -7.22
C TYR A 190 -3.49 8.38 -7.59
N GLY A 191 -3.46 9.38 -6.71
CA GLY A 191 -2.66 10.58 -6.96
C GLY A 191 -1.25 10.50 -6.36
N GLY A 192 -0.36 11.30 -6.93
CA GLY A 192 1.10 11.14 -6.82
C GLY A 192 1.71 10.26 -7.92
N MET A 193 0.92 9.39 -8.57
CA MET A 193 1.30 8.69 -9.81
C MET A 193 0.35 9.00 -11.00
N GLY A 194 -0.73 9.76 -10.79
CA GLY A 194 -1.57 10.22 -11.89
C GLY A 194 -2.40 9.13 -12.59
N MET A 195 -2.72 8.04 -11.89
CA MET A 195 -3.35 6.85 -12.47
C MET A 195 -4.83 6.75 -12.13
N THR A 196 -5.66 6.35 -13.09
CA THR A 196 -7.09 6.07 -12.88
C THR A 196 -7.49 4.71 -13.44
N LEU A 197 -8.10 3.85 -12.64
CA LEU A 197 -8.70 2.58 -13.05
C LEU A 197 -10.19 2.76 -13.35
N LEU A 198 -10.68 2.02 -14.34
CA LEU A 198 -12.11 1.94 -14.69
C LEU A 198 -12.59 0.48 -14.56
N LEU A 199 -13.77 0.27 -13.95
CA LEU A 199 -14.45 -1.02 -13.88
C LEU A 199 -15.15 -1.40 -15.19
#